data_AF-A0A318ZD84-F1
#
_entry.id   AF-A0A318ZD84-F1
#
_cell.length_a   1.000
_cell.length_b   1.000
_cell.length_c   1.000
_cell.angle_alpha   90.00
_cell.angle_beta   90.00
_cell.angle_gamma   90.00
#
_symmetry.space_group_name_H-M   'P 1'
#
loop_
_entity.id
_entity.type
_entity.pdbx_description
1 polymer ?
#
loop_
_entity_poly.entity_id
_entity_poly.type
_entity_poly.pdbx_seq_one_letter_code
_entity_poly.pdbx_strand_id
1 'polypeptide(L)'
;MSHSGTNTCIKAIQKLWAQQKVYISIDLVNERTYTTSDQIRGTATITTAHDVDFDHLSITFEGVYRVYNERIGPPHTDRRIAASKTFLKLRHPFPTDAYPNSRQFKKDETYVFPFSFVVPGSAKTTVCASEPNGAHTELPPSLTRSKNDYFTPSMCEVIYTIHVRITHTPEKRSLARQSRQARVVTIAQTYAFEKGESARMTGHIPGQGVDEFKTVAFQPQPIRLIAPKYVDLSAPCPIEVQIQYNPADHVCPPRLKALHTRLDVSTTYICNDGLQYQVVAMALGDTEPEDRYHRGW
;
A
#
# COMPACT_ATOMS: atom_id res chain seq x y z
N MET A 1 35.62 -19.11 -28.70
CA MET A 1 34.57 -18.07 -28.81
C MET A 1 34.22 -17.57 -27.42
N SER A 2 34.49 -16.28 -27.18
CA SER A 2 33.93 -15.35 -26.16
C SER A 2 33.73 -15.79 -24.69
N HIS A 3 34.80 -15.74 -23.88
CA HIS A 3 34.72 -15.56 -22.40
C HIS A 3 34.96 -14.09 -21.98
N SER A 4 34.87 -13.15 -22.93
CA SER A 4 35.23 -11.73 -22.74
C SER A 4 34.09 -10.89 -22.11
N GLY A 5 32.83 -11.30 -22.30
CA GLY A 5 31.67 -10.51 -21.87
C GLY A 5 31.43 -10.45 -20.35
N THR A 6 31.64 -11.56 -19.64
CA THR A 6 31.34 -11.66 -18.19
C THR A 6 32.35 -10.89 -17.34
N ASN A 7 33.62 -10.88 -17.74
CA ASN A 7 34.69 -10.12 -17.07
C ASN A 7 34.49 -8.60 -17.18
N THR A 8 33.84 -8.13 -18.23
CA THR A 8 33.61 -6.69 -18.45
C THR A 8 32.49 -6.16 -17.55
N CYS A 9 31.41 -6.93 -17.38
CA CYS A 9 30.32 -6.58 -16.47
C CYS A 9 30.76 -6.59 -15.00
N ILE A 10 31.54 -7.58 -14.58
CA ILE A 10 32.07 -7.64 -13.20
C ILE A 10 33.02 -6.47 -12.94
N LYS A 11 33.92 -6.17 -13.88
CA LYS A 11 34.80 -4.99 -13.77
C LYS A 11 34.02 -3.68 -13.78
N ALA A 12 32.93 -3.57 -14.55
CA ALA A 12 32.07 -2.38 -14.56
C ALA A 12 31.30 -2.22 -13.24
N ILE A 13 30.83 -3.31 -12.63
CA ILE A 13 30.20 -3.32 -11.31
C ILE A 13 31.22 -2.97 -10.24
N GLN A 14 32.41 -3.57 -10.25
CA GLN A 14 33.50 -3.22 -9.32
C GLN A 14 33.93 -1.76 -9.48
N LYS A 15 33.95 -1.23 -10.71
CA LYS A 15 34.25 0.18 -11.00
C LYS A 15 33.11 1.11 -10.58
N LEU A 16 31.85 0.67 -10.65
CA LEU A 16 30.67 1.36 -10.09
C LEU A 16 30.70 1.39 -8.57
N TRP A 17 31.17 0.32 -7.92
CA TRP A 17 31.32 0.23 -6.47
C TRP A 17 32.53 1.06 -6.00
N ALA A 18 33.60 1.11 -6.78
CA ALA A 18 34.72 2.03 -6.60
C ALA A 18 34.35 3.50 -6.90
N GLN A 19 33.24 3.75 -7.60
CA GLN A 19 32.72 5.11 -7.83
C GLN A 19 31.84 5.61 -6.69
N GLN A 20 31.35 4.75 -5.79
CA GLN A 20 30.51 5.16 -4.68
C GLN A 20 31.40 5.59 -3.51
N LYS A 21 31.91 6.82 -3.60
CA LYS A 21 32.89 7.41 -2.66
C LYS A 21 32.33 7.68 -1.25
N VAL A 22 31.00 7.60 -1.09
CA VAL A 22 30.29 7.89 0.15
C VAL A 22 29.24 6.82 0.39
N TYR A 23 29.29 6.19 1.57
CA TYR A 23 28.34 5.18 2.02
C TYR A 23 27.32 5.82 2.96
N ILE A 24 26.05 5.44 2.81
CA ILE A 24 24.96 5.94 3.64
C ILE A 24 24.16 4.74 4.18
N SER A 25 24.04 4.64 5.51
CA SER A 25 23.08 3.78 6.20
C SER A 25 21.90 4.60 6.71
N ILE A 26 20.70 4.01 6.72
CA ILE A 26 19.49 4.59 7.32
C ILE A 26 18.88 3.57 8.25
N ASP A 27 18.92 3.88 9.54
CA ASP A 27 18.43 3.02 10.61
C ASP A 27 17.22 3.69 11.28
N LEU A 28 16.09 2.99 11.33
CA LEU A 28 14.87 3.47 11.99
C LEU A 28 14.80 2.90 13.40
N VAL A 29 14.45 3.75 14.37
CA VAL A 29 14.49 3.40 15.80
C VAL A 29 13.39 2.40 16.16
N ASN A 30 12.21 2.53 15.56
CA ASN A 30 11.01 1.75 15.88
C ASN A 30 10.37 1.13 14.63
N GLU A 31 9.29 0.36 14.89
CA GLU A 31 8.37 -0.35 13.99
C GLU A 31 8.39 0.01 12.49
N ARG A 32 8.09 -0.99 11.65
CA ARG A 32 8.02 -0.78 10.19
C ARG A 32 6.74 -0.08 9.73
N THR A 33 5.72 -0.04 10.59
CA THR A 33 4.37 0.46 10.28
C THR A 33 4.06 1.67 11.16
N TYR A 34 3.56 2.74 10.55
CA TYR A 34 3.27 4.01 11.19
C TYR A 34 1.83 4.43 10.89
N THR A 35 1.17 5.06 11.85
CA THR A 35 -0.13 5.74 11.68
C THR A 35 0.01 7.25 11.58
N THR A 36 -1.10 7.92 11.25
CA THR A 36 -1.21 9.38 11.32
C THR A 36 -0.75 9.89 12.70
N SER A 37 0.00 10.98 12.71
CA SER A 37 0.62 11.60 13.90
C SER A 37 1.75 10.80 14.55
N ASP A 38 2.07 9.59 14.06
CA ASP A 38 3.23 8.86 14.54
C ASP A 38 4.51 9.60 14.19
N GLN A 39 5.48 9.47 15.09
CA GLN A 39 6.80 10.03 14.91
C GLN A 39 7.76 8.98 14.35
N ILE A 40 8.21 9.18 13.12
CA ILE A 40 9.25 8.38 12.48
C ILE A 40 10.61 8.94 12.92
N ARG A 41 11.31 8.20 13.79
CA ARG A 41 12.66 8.53 14.25
C ARG A 41 13.68 7.61 13.62
N GLY A 42 14.82 8.15 13.23
CA GLY A 42 15.91 7.37 12.69
C GLY A 42 17.22 8.13 12.66
N THR A 43 18.24 7.43 12.18
CA THR A 43 19.60 7.94 12.11
C THR A 43 20.15 7.65 10.72
N ALA A 44 20.71 8.68 10.08
CA ALA A 44 21.48 8.53 8.86
C ALA A 44 22.96 8.52 9.21
N THR A 45 23.66 7.44 8.87
CA THR A 45 25.09 7.28 9.13
C THR A 45 25.85 7.38 7.82
N ILE A 46 26.83 8.27 7.75
CA ILE A 46 27.63 8.56 6.57
C ILE A 46 29.08 8.20 6.86
N THR A 47 29.67 7.39 5.98
CA THR A 47 31.09 7.02 6.03
C THR A 47 31.73 7.18 4.66
N THR A 48 33.01 7.56 4.62
CA THR A 48 33.75 7.78 3.36
C THR A 48 35.09 7.06 3.39
N ALA A 49 35.49 6.55 2.23
CA ALA A 49 36.81 5.89 2.06
C ALA A 49 37.95 6.90 1.85
N HIS A 50 37.61 8.16 1.56
CA HIS A 50 38.51 9.29 1.30
C HIS A 50 37.86 10.59 1.76
N ASP A 51 38.62 11.68 1.76
CA ASP A 51 38.07 13.01 2.00
C ASP A 51 37.13 13.40 0.84
N VAL A 52 35.91 13.83 1.16
CA VAL A 52 34.87 14.17 0.19
C VAL A 52 34.22 15.50 0.56
N ASP A 53 34.38 16.47 -0.33
CA ASP A 53 33.68 17.75 -0.24
C ASP A 53 32.21 17.59 -0.63
N PHE A 54 31.33 18.29 0.07
CA PHE A 54 29.90 18.29 -0.22
C PHE A 54 29.30 19.65 0.07
N ASP A 55 28.23 20.02 -0.65
CA ASP A 55 27.57 21.30 -0.40
C ASP A 55 26.30 21.13 0.43
N HIS A 56 25.56 20.05 0.15
CA HIS A 56 24.25 19.86 0.74
C HIS A 56 23.97 18.42 1.14
N LEU A 57 23.54 18.24 2.38
CA LEU A 57 22.91 17.03 2.91
C LEU A 57 21.42 17.30 3.05
N SER A 58 20.59 16.41 2.51
CA SER A 58 19.14 16.48 2.69
C SER A 58 18.58 15.13 3.13
N ILE A 59 17.74 15.18 4.16
CA ILE A 59 16.92 14.06 4.59
C ILE A 59 15.47 14.44 4.36
N THR A 60 14.75 13.66 3.56
CA THR A 60 13.34 13.91 3.22
C THR A 60 12.48 12.68 3.49
N PHE A 61 11.24 12.91 3.90
CA PHE A 61 10.19 11.89 3.94
C PHE A 61 9.22 12.16 2.79
N GLU A 62 9.17 11.24 1.84
CA GLU A 62 8.42 11.39 0.59
C GLU A 62 7.34 10.30 0.46
N GLY A 63 6.12 10.72 0.12
CA GLY A 63 5.02 9.85 -0.29
C GLY A 63 4.81 9.97 -1.80
N VAL A 64 4.80 8.83 -2.49
CA VAL A 64 4.76 8.77 -3.97
C VAL A 64 3.71 7.77 -4.45
N TYR A 65 2.88 8.21 -5.40
CA TYR A 65 2.07 7.34 -6.24
C TYR A 65 2.90 6.85 -7.42
N ARG A 66 2.86 5.56 -7.71
CA ARG A 66 3.40 4.98 -8.94
C ARG A 66 2.35 4.17 -9.65
N VAL A 67 2.27 4.34 -10.96
CA VAL A 67 1.46 3.52 -11.86
C VAL A 67 2.40 2.89 -12.86
N TYR A 68 2.19 1.61 -13.15
CA TYR A 68 2.99 0.80 -14.02
C TYR A 68 2.14 0.34 -15.21
N ASN A 69 2.75 0.37 -16.39
CA ASN A 69 2.19 -0.28 -17.56
C ASN A 69 2.77 -1.69 -17.63
N GLU A 70 1.89 -2.69 -17.68
CA GLU A 70 2.29 -4.06 -18.00
C GLU A 70 2.26 -4.23 -19.51
N ARG A 71 3.43 -4.41 -20.12
CA ARG A 71 3.51 -4.91 -21.49
C ARG A 71 3.54 -6.43 -21.43
N ILE A 72 2.49 -7.06 -21.94
CA ILE A 72 2.44 -8.51 -22.13
C ILE A 72 3.04 -8.80 -23.51
N GLY A 73 4.26 -9.36 -23.54
CA GLY A 73 4.91 -9.78 -24.78
C GLY A 73 6.35 -10.30 -24.58
N PRO A 74 6.82 -11.28 -25.37
CA PRO A 74 8.23 -11.70 -25.37
C PRO A 74 9.17 -10.56 -25.79
N PRO A 75 10.41 -10.48 -25.24
CA PRO A 75 11.06 -11.47 -24.39
C PRO A 75 10.86 -11.22 -22.89
N HIS A 76 10.14 -10.18 -22.45
CA HIS A 76 10.07 -9.81 -21.04
C HIS A 76 8.74 -9.18 -20.63
N THR A 77 8.19 -9.63 -19.49
CA THR A 77 7.23 -8.87 -18.68
C THR A 77 7.97 -7.70 -18.01
N ASP A 78 8.31 -6.67 -18.78
CA ASP A 78 9.01 -5.49 -18.26
C ASP A 78 7.98 -4.52 -17.65
N ARG A 79 7.93 -4.47 -16.32
CA ARG A 79 7.07 -3.56 -15.56
C ARG A 79 7.67 -2.16 -15.61
N ARG A 80 7.18 -1.33 -16.52
CA ARG A 80 7.66 0.06 -16.66
C ARG A 80 6.78 1.03 -15.90
N ILE A 81 7.41 1.95 -15.18
CA ILE A 81 6.71 3.08 -14.54
C ILE A 81 6.08 3.93 -15.66
N ALA A 82 4.76 3.95 -15.70
CA ALA A 82 3.97 4.77 -16.62
C ALA A 82 3.87 6.20 -16.11
N ALA A 83 3.60 6.36 -14.81
CA ALA A 83 3.49 7.64 -14.14
C ALA A 83 3.98 7.54 -12.70
N SER A 84 4.59 8.62 -12.19
CA SER A 84 5.00 8.74 -10.80
C SER A 84 4.73 10.16 -10.32
N LYS A 85 4.06 10.32 -9.17
CA LYS A 85 3.74 11.63 -8.59
C LYS A 85 4.03 11.64 -7.09
N THR A 86 4.86 12.58 -6.66
CA THR A 86 5.09 12.85 -5.24
C THR A 86 3.93 13.67 -4.68
N PHE A 87 3.23 13.15 -3.68
CA PHE A 87 2.11 13.82 -3.02
C PHE A 87 2.45 14.32 -1.61
N LEU A 88 3.50 13.79 -1.00
CA LEU A 88 4.02 14.23 0.29
C LEU A 88 5.53 14.40 0.17
N LYS A 89 6.06 15.52 0.67
CA LYS A 89 7.50 15.73 0.80
C LYS A 89 7.80 16.62 1.99
N LEU A 90 8.23 16.01 3.08
CA LEU A 90 8.73 16.72 4.26
C LEU A 90 10.24 16.72 4.23
N ARG A 91 10.86 17.82 4.65
CA ARG A 91 12.32 17.96 4.70
C ARG A 91 12.75 18.18 6.14
N HIS A 92 13.73 17.40 6.59
CA HIS A 92 14.32 17.59 7.90
C HIS A 92 15.13 18.90 7.90
N PRO A 93 14.88 19.83 8.84
CA PRO A 93 15.69 21.03 8.97
C PRO A 93 17.06 20.66 9.55
N PHE A 94 18.13 21.14 8.92
CA PHE A 94 19.48 21.08 9.49
C PHE A 94 19.88 22.47 9.94
N PRO A 95 20.26 22.66 11.21
CA PRO A 95 20.85 23.91 11.63
C PRO A 95 22.25 24.02 11.00
N THR A 96 22.72 25.24 10.73
CA THR A 96 23.92 25.51 9.92
C THR A 96 25.20 24.95 10.56
N ASP A 97 25.19 24.76 11.88
CA ASP A 97 26.21 24.18 12.74
C ASP A 97 26.20 22.64 12.77
N ALA A 98 25.16 21.98 12.26
CA ALA A 98 25.12 20.52 12.16
C ALA A 98 26.07 19.96 11.09
N TYR A 99 26.67 20.82 10.28
CA TYR A 99 27.66 20.44 9.29
C TYR A 99 29.07 20.45 9.89
N PRO A 100 29.98 19.54 9.48
CA PRO A 100 31.40 19.72 9.73
C PRO A 100 31.81 21.11 9.23
N ASN A 101 32.56 21.87 10.05
CA ASN A 101 32.92 23.27 9.74
C ASN A 101 33.56 23.44 8.35
N SER A 102 34.23 22.41 7.83
CA SER A 102 34.87 22.39 6.51
C SER A 102 33.96 21.97 5.35
N ARG A 103 32.71 21.53 5.60
CA ARG A 103 31.83 20.89 4.59
C ARG A 103 32.50 19.75 3.82
N GLN A 104 33.34 19.01 4.52
CA GLN A 104 34.09 17.89 4.01
C GLN A 104 33.90 16.70 4.95
N PHE A 105 33.57 15.55 4.40
CA PHE A 105 33.60 14.29 5.12
C PHE A 105 35.02 13.73 5.05
N LYS A 106 35.67 13.56 6.20
CA LYS A 106 37.02 13.01 6.27
C LYS A 106 37.01 11.50 6.15
N LYS A 107 38.07 10.98 5.54
CA LYS A 107 38.35 9.56 5.44
C LYS A 107 38.27 8.88 6.82
N ASP A 108 37.63 7.71 6.85
CA ASP A 108 37.50 6.84 8.03
C ASP A 108 36.77 7.48 9.23
N GLU A 109 36.20 8.68 9.07
CA GLU A 109 35.29 9.28 10.05
C GLU A 109 33.85 8.87 9.77
N THR A 110 33.08 8.73 10.86
CA THR A 110 31.65 8.39 10.79
C THR A 110 30.83 9.58 11.25
N TYR A 111 29.96 10.06 10.37
CA TYR A 111 29.06 11.18 10.63
C TYR A 111 27.66 10.67 10.85
N VAL A 112 27.03 11.11 11.94
CA VAL A 112 25.73 10.59 12.39
C VAL A 112 24.73 11.73 12.43
N PHE A 113 23.67 11.60 11.64
CA PHE A 113 22.61 12.61 11.51
C PHE A 113 21.27 12.04 11.99
N PRO A 114 20.87 12.32 13.23
CA PRO A 114 19.55 11.93 13.70
C PRO A 114 18.49 12.75 12.95
N PHE A 115 17.36 12.11 12.66
CA PHE A 115 16.21 12.76 12.05
C PHE A 115 14.91 12.31 12.68
N SER A 116 13.92 13.20 12.61
CA SER A 116 12.55 12.90 13.00
C SER A 116 11.56 13.51 12.03
N PHE A 117 10.54 12.74 11.65
CA PHE A 117 9.37 13.21 10.91
C PHE A 117 8.10 12.86 11.69
N VAL A 118 7.06 13.68 11.56
CA VAL A 118 5.71 13.35 12.02
C VAL A 118 4.88 13.04 10.78
N VAL A 119 4.17 11.91 10.79
CA VAL A 119 3.25 11.54 9.70
C VAL A 119 2.06 12.50 9.74
N PRO A 120 1.85 13.36 8.72
CA PRO A 120 0.75 14.33 8.75
C PRO A 120 -0.60 13.64 8.59
N GLY A 121 -1.68 14.24 9.12
CA GLY A 121 -3.03 13.73 8.92
C GLY A 121 -3.62 13.99 7.55
N SER A 122 -3.06 14.95 6.81
CA SER A 122 -3.51 15.28 5.46
C SER A 122 -2.35 15.52 4.51
N ALA A 123 -2.52 15.09 3.26
CA ALA A 123 -1.72 15.56 2.14
C ALA A 123 -2.36 16.85 1.62
N LYS A 124 -1.61 17.96 1.63
CA LYS A 124 -2.01 19.16 0.87
C LYS A 124 -1.93 18.84 -0.62
N THR A 125 -2.98 18.29 -1.18
CA THR A 125 -3.09 18.05 -2.62
C THR A 125 -3.59 19.34 -3.29
N THR A 126 -2.80 19.90 -4.21
CA THR A 126 -3.17 21.04 -5.07
C THR A 126 -4.22 20.68 -6.14
N VAL A 127 -4.87 19.52 -6.04
CA VAL A 127 -5.59 18.88 -7.16
C VAL A 127 -7.11 18.88 -6.96
N CYS A 128 -7.61 19.01 -5.72
CA CYS A 128 -9.05 18.99 -5.48
C CYS A 128 -9.58 20.43 -5.39
N ALA A 129 -10.28 20.86 -6.45
CA ALA A 129 -10.92 22.18 -6.53
C ALA A 129 -12.45 22.12 -6.25
N SER A 130 -13.01 20.93 -6.17
CA SER A 130 -14.40 20.68 -5.76
C SER A 130 -14.51 20.54 -4.25
N GLU A 131 -15.71 20.77 -3.70
CA GLU A 131 -15.94 20.76 -2.25
C GLU A 131 -15.38 19.48 -1.60
N PRO A 132 -14.46 19.61 -0.63
CA PRO A 132 -13.71 18.48 -0.14
C PRO A 132 -14.60 17.58 0.71
N ASN A 133 -15.04 16.45 0.15
CA ASN A 133 -15.23 15.27 0.98
C ASN A 133 -13.88 15.01 1.69
N GLY A 134 -13.84 15.18 3.02
CA GLY A 134 -12.61 15.23 3.82
C GLY A 134 -11.62 14.09 3.57
N ALA A 135 -12.12 12.93 3.13
CA ALA A 135 -11.34 11.75 2.72
C ALA A 135 -10.27 12.04 1.66
N HIS A 136 -10.52 12.95 0.70
CA HIS A 136 -9.58 13.25 -0.39
C HIS A 136 -8.33 14.02 0.08
N THR A 137 -8.37 14.57 1.29
CA THR A 137 -7.24 15.26 1.89
C THR A 137 -6.42 14.37 2.80
N GLU A 138 -6.93 13.21 3.21
CA GLU A 138 -6.21 12.27 4.05
C GLU A 138 -5.01 11.65 3.32
N LEU A 139 -3.98 11.26 4.08
CA LEU A 139 -2.89 10.49 3.50
C LEU A 139 -3.41 9.14 3.02
N PRO A 140 -3.05 8.66 1.81
CA PRO A 140 -3.38 7.29 1.41
C PRO A 140 -2.59 6.27 2.24
N PRO A 141 -3.13 5.10 2.60
CA PRO A 141 -2.34 4.03 3.18
C PRO A 141 -1.29 3.51 2.19
N SER A 142 -0.21 2.95 2.71
CA SER A 142 0.79 2.22 1.91
C SER A 142 0.14 1.09 1.15
N LEU A 143 0.30 1.12 -0.16
CA LEU A 143 -0.14 0.11 -1.10
C LEU A 143 1.11 -0.40 -1.81
N THR A 144 1.70 -1.46 -1.27
CA THR A 144 2.95 -2.01 -1.81
C THR A 144 2.85 -3.52 -1.74
N ARG A 145 3.32 -4.19 -2.79
CA ARG A 145 3.36 -5.64 -2.86
C ARG A 145 4.37 -6.20 -1.85
N SER A 146 3.94 -6.31 -0.61
CA SER A 146 4.67 -7.02 0.45
C SER A 146 4.32 -8.50 0.38
N LYS A 147 5.15 -9.38 0.97
CA LYS A 147 4.89 -10.83 0.95
C LYS A 147 3.52 -11.22 1.52
N ASN A 148 2.91 -10.36 2.33
CA ASN A 148 1.64 -10.61 3.00
C ASN A 148 0.48 -9.81 2.41
N ASP A 149 0.69 -9.10 1.30
CA ASP A 149 -0.32 -8.22 0.71
C ASP A 149 -0.83 -8.80 -0.62
N TYR A 150 -1.80 -9.72 -0.51
CA TYR A 150 -2.39 -10.43 -1.65
C TYR A 150 -3.37 -9.58 -2.46
N PHE A 151 -3.84 -8.45 -1.90
CA PHE A 151 -4.86 -7.59 -2.51
C PHE A 151 -4.28 -6.35 -3.20
N THR A 152 -2.98 -6.10 -3.07
CA THR A 152 -2.32 -5.01 -3.77
C THR A 152 -2.23 -5.32 -5.28
N PRO A 153 -2.79 -4.47 -6.16
CA PRO A 153 -2.71 -4.66 -7.59
C PRO A 153 -1.26 -4.55 -8.09
N SER A 154 -0.95 -5.20 -9.20
CA SER A 154 0.37 -5.08 -9.82
C SER A 154 0.60 -3.75 -10.55
N MET A 155 -0.48 -3.08 -10.97
CA MET A 155 -0.42 -1.85 -11.78
C MET A 155 -0.15 -0.56 -10.99
N CYS A 156 -0.34 -0.51 -9.67
CA CYS A 156 -0.13 0.72 -8.91
C CYS A 156 0.41 0.50 -7.50
N GLU A 157 1.11 1.52 -6.98
CA GLU A 157 1.73 1.50 -5.66
C GLU A 157 1.64 2.88 -4.99
N VAL A 158 1.47 2.87 -3.67
CA VAL A 158 1.59 4.02 -2.77
C VAL A 158 2.75 3.76 -1.82
N ILE A 159 3.85 4.48 -2.00
CA ILE A 159 5.11 4.22 -1.29
C ILE A 159 5.46 5.43 -0.43
N TYR A 160 5.81 5.18 0.83
CA TYR A 160 6.44 6.17 1.70
C TYR A 160 7.90 5.81 1.91
N THR A 161 8.79 6.78 1.72
CA THR A 161 10.24 6.55 1.72
C THR A 161 10.97 7.71 2.37
N ILE A 162 11.92 7.39 3.25
CA ILE A 162 12.93 8.31 3.73
C ILE A 162 14.09 8.30 2.74
N HIS A 163 14.46 9.47 2.23
CA HIS A 163 15.59 9.67 1.35
C HIS A 163 16.69 10.44 2.07
N VAL A 164 17.93 9.97 1.96
CA VAL A 164 19.12 10.73 2.31
C VAL A 164 19.88 11.00 1.01
N ARG A 165 20.18 12.27 0.74
CA ARG A 165 20.90 12.70 -0.47
C ARG A 165 22.02 13.66 -0.11
N ILE A 166 23.19 13.39 -0.67
CA ILE A 166 24.38 14.23 -0.59
C ILE A 166 24.66 14.74 -2.00
N THR A 167 24.80 16.06 -2.15
CA THR A 167 25.04 16.70 -3.45
C THR A 167 26.24 17.63 -3.40
N HIS A 168 26.94 17.68 -4.53
CA HIS A 168 28.03 18.62 -4.79
C HIS A 168 27.67 19.45 -6.03
N THR A 169 27.52 20.74 -5.81
CA THR A 169 26.98 21.77 -6.69
C THR A 169 27.88 22.16 -7.86
N PRO A 170 29.24 22.18 -7.78
CA PRO A 170 30.03 22.47 -8.98
C PRO A 170 29.83 21.42 -10.08
N GLU A 171 29.40 20.20 -9.73
CA GLU A 171 29.07 19.14 -10.69
C GLU A 171 27.56 18.88 -10.85
N LYS A 172 26.69 19.56 -10.08
CA LYS A 172 25.25 19.23 -9.89
C LYS A 172 24.99 17.72 -9.71
N ARG A 173 25.98 16.98 -9.20
CA ARG A 173 25.97 15.53 -9.13
C ARG A 173 25.57 15.09 -7.73
N SER A 174 24.68 14.09 -7.65
CA SER A 174 24.44 13.38 -6.39
C SER A 174 25.66 12.50 -6.11
N LEU A 175 26.36 12.80 -5.02
CA LEU A 175 27.52 12.02 -4.58
C LEU A 175 27.09 10.66 -4.04
N ALA A 176 26.01 10.67 -3.24
CA ALA A 176 25.36 9.46 -2.76
C ALA A 176 23.89 9.73 -2.49
N ARG A 177 23.09 8.67 -2.67
CA ARG A 177 21.67 8.65 -2.36
C ARG A 177 21.33 7.29 -1.77
N GLN A 178 20.64 7.31 -0.63
CA GLN A 178 20.09 6.11 -0.02
C GLN A 178 18.62 6.33 0.31
N SER A 179 17.88 5.22 0.37
CA SER A 179 16.46 5.26 0.70
C SER A 179 16.01 4.10 1.57
N ARG A 180 15.10 4.39 2.51
CA ARG A 180 14.46 3.39 3.37
C ARG A 180 12.95 3.55 3.32
N GLN A 181 12.23 2.47 3.00
CA GLN A 181 10.77 2.49 3.01
C GLN A 181 10.23 2.49 4.43
N ALA A 182 9.14 3.24 4.64
CA ALA A 182 8.31 3.19 5.83
C ALA A 182 6.90 2.78 5.39
N ARG A 183 6.24 1.91 6.14
CA ARG A 183 4.84 1.56 5.86
C ARG A 183 3.95 2.51 6.63
N VAL A 184 3.02 3.18 5.97
CA VAL A 184 2.02 4.03 6.62
C VAL A 184 0.67 3.34 6.49
N VAL A 185 -0.09 3.24 7.58
CA VAL A 185 -1.47 2.78 7.57
C VAL A 185 -2.33 3.92 8.10
N THR A 186 -3.46 4.17 7.46
CA THR A 186 -4.39 5.20 7.93
C THR A 186 -5.23 4.62 9.04
N ILE A 187 -5.44 5.40 10.10
CA ILE A 187 -6.53 5.14 11.01
C ILE A 187 -7.76 5.61 10.25
N ALA A 188 -8.48 4.68 9.63
CA ALA A 188 -9.78 5.01 9.09
C ALA A 188 -10.59 5.61 10.24
N GLN A 189 -11.00 6.87 10.11
CA GLN A 189 -12.12 7.35 10.90
C GLN A 189 -13.24 6.37 10.58
N THR A 190 -13.73 5.67 11.60
CA THR A 190 -14.91 4.82 11.47
C THR A 190 -15.98 5.71 10.87
N TYR A 191 -16.20 5.58 9.56
CA TYR A 191 -17.48 5.93 8.98
C TYR A 191 -18.43 4.98 9.68
N ALA A 192 -19.08 5.50 10.71
CA ALA A 192 -20.20 4.84 11.31
C ALA A 192 -21.18 4.66 10.15
N PHE A 193 -21.24 3.46 9.59
CA PHE A 193 -22.38 3.04 8.80
C PHE A 193 -23.54 3.00 9.79
N GLU A 194 -24.10 4.17 10.09
CA GLU A 194 -25.28 4.36 10.94
C GLU A 194 -26.52 4.03 10.12
N LYS A 195 -26.62 2.75 9.72
CA LYS A 195 -27.87 2.02 9.51
C LYS A 195 -27.49 0.67 8.93
N GLY A 196 -27.85 -0.39 9.65
CA GLY A 196 -27.94 -1.72 9.05
C GLY A 196 -29.03 -1.66 8.00
N GLU A 197 -28.64 -1.52 6.73
CA GLU A 197 -29.56 -1.57 5.62
C GLU A 197 -29.88 -3.04 5.35
N SER A 198 -31.16 -3.42 5.35
CA SER A 198 -31.54 -4.78 4.98
C SER A 198 -31.58 -4.89 3.46
N ALA A 199 -30.76 -5.75 2.86
CA ALA A 199 -30.88 -6.06 1.44
C ALA A 199 -32.11 -6.95 1.24
N ARG A 200 -33.08 -6.47 0.46
CA ARG A 200 -34.31 -7.20 0.13
C ARG A 200 -34.25 -7.63 -1.33
N MET A 201 -34.42 -8.92 -1.58
CA MET A 201 -34.57 -9.46 -2.93
C MET A 201 -35.86 -10.26 -2.99
N THR A 202 -36.72 -9.87 -3.94
CA THR A 202 -37.93 -10.60 -4.31
C THR A 202 -37.66 -11.31 -5.62
N GLY A 203 -38.00 -12.59 -5.69
CA GLY A 203 -37.94 -13.35 -6.94
C GLY A 203 -39.12 -14.30 -7.10
N HIS A 204 -39.22 -14.84 -8.31
CA HIS A 204 -40.22 -15.82 -8.69
C HIS A 204 -39.54 -17.12 -9.12
N ILE A 205 -40.20 -18.25 -8.86
CA ILE A 205 -39.68 -19.55 -9.28
C ILE A 205 -39.99 -19.72 -10.79
N PRO A 206 -38.97 -19.89 -11.66
CA PRO A 206 -39.21 -20.07 -13.08
C PRO A 206 -40.02 -21.35 -13.35
N GLY A 207 -41.15 -21.24 -14.05
CA GLY A 207 -41.96 -22.38 -14.49
C GLY A 207 -43.07 -22.83 -13.54
N GLN A 208 -43.17 -22.26 -12.34
CA GLN A 208 -44.33 -22.40 -11.44
C GLN A 208 -44.96 -21.02 -11.29
N GLY A 209 -46.18 -20.85 -11.79
CA GLY A 209 -46.86 -19.55 -11.81
C GLY A 209 -46.99 -18.93 -10.41
N VAL A 210 -46.78 -17.61 -10.35
CA VAL A 210 -47.19 -16.65 -9.30
C VAL A 210 -46.60 -16.84 -7.89
N ASP A 211 -45.88 -17.92 -7.60
CA ASP A 211 -45.22 -18.07 -6.30
C ASP A 211 -44.09 -17.04 -6.12
N GLU A 212 -44.07 -16.39 -4.95
CA GLU A 212 -43.12 -15.34 -4.61
C GLU A 212 -42.24 -15.81 -3.46
N PHE A 213 -40.92 -15.67 -3.61
CA PHE A 213 -39.99 -15.75 -2.49
C PHE A 213 -39.42 -14.37 -2.18
N LYS A 214 -39.42 -14.03 -0.89
CA LYS A 214 -38.77 -12.85 -0.36
C LYS A 214 -37.58 -13.29 0.46
N THR A 215 -36.42 -12.75 0.14
CA THR A 215 -35.19 -12.93 0.90
C THR A 215 -34.78 -11.59 1.47
N VAL A 216 -34.52 -11.56 2.77
CA VAL A 216 -34.05 -10.39 3.49
C VAL A 216 -32.76 -10.76 4.18
N ALA A 217 -31.66 -10.13 3.81
CA ALA A 217 -30.39 -10.25 4.50
C ALA A 217 -30.15 -8.99 5.33
N PHE A 218 -29.78 -9.16 6.59
CA PHE A 218 -29.48 -8.06 7.50
C PHE A 218 -27.98 -7.77 7.46
N GLN A 219 -27.63 -6.50 7.22
CA GLN A 219 -26.24 -6.07 7.27
C GLN A 219 -25.70 -6.30 8.70
N PRO A 220 -24.60 -7.06 8.85
CA PRO A 220 -24.03 -7.31 10.17
C PRO A 220 -23.33 -6.05 10.70
N GLN A 221 -22.98 -6.05 11.99
CA GLN A 221 -22.25 -4.90 12.55
C GLN A 221 -20.92 -4.69 11.81
N PRO A 222 -20.52 -3.43 11.54
CA PRO A 222 -19.25 -3.15 10.87
C PRO A 222 -18.07 -3.79 11.63
N ILE A 223 -17.23 -4.53 10.91
CA ILE A 223 -16.01 -5.11 11.48
C ILE A 223 -15.07 -3.95 11.84
N ARG A 224 -14.73 -3.84 13.13
CA ARG A 224 -13.85 -2.79 13.64
C ARG A 224 -12.41 -3.30 13.65
N LEU A 225 -11.62 -2.83 12.68
CA LEU A 225 -10.18 -3.08 12.63
C LEU A 225 -9.44 -1.89 13.23
N ILE A 226 -8.64 -2.13 14.27
CA ILE A 226 -7.82 -1.09 14.89
C ILE A 226 -6.38 -1.26 14.38
N ALA A 227 -5.83 -0.23 13.74
CA ALA A 227 -4.42 -0.16 13.39
C ALA A 227 -3.58 0.29 14.62
N PRO A 228 -2.26 0.00 14.69
CA PRO A 228 -1.41 -0.69 13.71
C PRO A 228 -1.38 -2.21 13.87
N LYS A 229 -1.79 -2.72 15.03
CA LYS A 229 -1.96 -4.15 15.30
C LYS A 229 -3.42 -4.46 15.10
N TYR A 230 -3.75 -5.12 14.00
CA TYR A 230 -5.05 -5.74 13.79
C TYR A 230 -5.24 -6.81 14.87
N VAL A 231 -5.67 -6.39 16.05
CA VAL A 231 -6.13 -7.31 17.08
C VAL A 231 -7.39 -7.90 16.49
N ASP A 232 -7.34 -9.21 16.24
CA ASP A 232 -8.50 -9.97 15.86
C ASP A 232 -9.47 -9.86 17.04
N LEU A 233 -10.36 -8.87 16.97
CA LEU A 233 -11.57 -8.86 17.77
C LEU A 233 -12.38 -10.01 17.17
N SER A 234 -12.04 -11.23 17.60
CA SER A 234 -12.61 -12.52 17.22
C SER A 234 -14.06 -12.65 17.71
N ALA A 235 -14.80 -11.54 17.67
CA ALA A 235 -16.23 -11.53 17.79
C ALA A 235 -16.77 -12.05 16.45
N PRO A 236 -17.45 -13.22 16.45
CA PRO A 236 -18.15 -13.66 15.26
C PRO A 236 -19.12 -12.57 14.82
N CYS A 237 -19.14 -12.27 13.52
CA CYS A 237 -20.00 -11.26 12.92
C CYS A 237 -21.10 -11.98 12.12
N PRO A 238 -22.16 -12.49 12.78
CA PRO A 238 -23.19 -13.29 12.11
C PRO A 238 -24.01 -12.43 11.16
N ILE A 239 -24.34 -12.98 9.99
CA ILE A 239 -25.27 -12.40 9.03
C ILE A 239 -26.60 -13.14 9.18
N GLU A 240 -27.67 -12.43 9.50
CA GLU A 240 -29.01 -13.00 9.55
C GLU A 240 -29.66 -12.96 8.16
N VAL A 241 -30.23 -14.08 7.72
CA VAL A 241 -30.97 -14.20 6.46
C VAL A 241 -32.35 -14.76 6.76
N GLN A 242 -33.38 -13.97 6.45
CA GLN A 242 -34.78 -14.37 6.53
C GLN A 242 -35.30 -14.70 5.14
N ILE A 243 -35.88 -15.90 4.99
CA ILE A 243 -36.46 -16.39 3.75
C ILE A 243 -37.96 -16.60 4.00
N GLN A 244 -38.79 -15.90 3.25
CA GLN A 244 -40.24 -16.02 3.27
C GLN A 244 -40.72 -16.51 1.92
N TYR A 245 -41.53 -17.57 1.93
CA TYR A 245 -42.22 -18.09 0.75
C TYR A 245 -43.69 -17.73 0.86
N ASN A 246 -44.21 -17.00 -0.13
CA ASN A 246 -45.61 -16.65 -0.28
C ASN A 246 -46.17 -17.48 -1.44
N PRO A 247 -46.86 -18.59 -1.15
CA PRO A 247 -47.45 -19.39 -2.21
C PRO A 247 -48.67 -18.66 -2.82
N ALA A 248 -48.85 -18.81 -4.12
CA ALA A 248 -50.04 -18.32 -4.82
C ALA A 248 -51.26 -19.25 -4.62
N ASP A 249 -51.02 -20.52 -4.26
CA ASP A 249 -52.02 -21.57 -4.03
C ASP A 249 -51.68 -22.42 -2.78
N HIS A 250 -52.40 -23.51 -2.51
CA HIS A 250 -52.07 -24.45 -1.41
C HIS A 250 -50.84 -25.33 -1.68
N VAL A 251 -49.75 -24.73 -2.16
CA VAL A 251 -48.48 -25.40 -2.49
C VAL A 251 -47.54 -25.37 -1.28
N CYS A 252 -46.91 -26.50 -0.99
CA CYS A 252 -45.89 -26.58 0.06
C CYS A 252 -44.62 -25.83 -0.34
N PRO A 253 -43.93 -25.16 0.61
CA PRO A 253 -42.69 -24.45 0.32
C PRO A 253 -41.63 -25.41 -0.26
N PRO A 254 -40.89 -24.99 -1.29
CA PRO A 254 -39.80 -25.79 -1.84
C PRO A 254 -38.68 -25.96 -0.81
N ARG A 255 -37.96 -27.08 -0.89
CA ARG A 255 -36.81 -27.34 0.00
C ARG A 255 -35.62 -26.49 -0.41
N LEU A 256 -35.07 -25.73 0.52
CA LEU A 256 -33.81 -25.03 0.34
C LEU A 256 -32.67 -26.05 0.16
N LYS A 257 -32.02 -26.03 -1.01
CA LYS A 257 -30.95 -26.99 -1.35
C LYS A 257 -29.62 -26.62 -0.71
N ALA A 258 -29.23 -25.35 -0.80
CA ALA A 258 -27.96 -24.84 -0.31
C ALA A 258 -28.04 -23.33 -0.05
N LEU A 259 -27.19 -22.83 0.84
CA LEU A 259 -26.95 -21.41 1.08
C LEU A 259 -25.46 -21.14 0.88
N HIS A 260 -25.13 -20.16 0.03
CA HIS A 260 -23.75 -19.80 -0.29
C HIS A 260 -23.46 -18.38 0.18
N THR A 261 -22.30 -18.18 0.78
CA THR A 261 -21.80 -16.86 1.20
C THR A 261 -20.61 -16.46 0.35
N ARG A 262 -20.57 -15.20 -0.09
CA ARG A 262 -19.49 -14.65 -0.89
C ARG A 262 -19.04 -13.32 -0.31
N LEU A 263 -17.72 -13.16 -0.15
CA LEU A 263 -17.10 -11.90 0.25
C LEU A 263 -16.38 -11.30 -0.96
N ASP A 264 -16.88 -10.17 -1.45
CA ASP A 264 -16.27 -9.43 -2.55
C ASP A 264 -15.46 -8.23 -2.01
N VAL A 265 -14.23 -8.08 -2.50
CA VAL A 265 -13.36 -6.94 -2.19
C VAL A 265 -13.18 -6.13 -3.46
N SER A 266 -13.73 -4.92 -3.48
CA SER A 266 -13.55 -3.99 -4.60
C SER A 266 -12.56 -2.89 -4.22
N THR A 267 -11.55 -2.67 -5.06
CA THR A 267 -10.61 -1.55 -4.89
C THR A 267 -10.82 -0.54 -6.00
N THR A 268 -11.15 0.69 -5.63
CA THR A 268 -11.34 1.81 -6.56
C THR A 268 -10.10 2.69 -6.58
N TYR A 269 -9.57 2.98 -7.77
CA TYR A 269 -8.42 3.86 -7.94
C TYR A 269 -8.88 5.18 -8.56
N ILE A 270 -8.52 6.29 -7.91
CA ILE A 270 -8.81 7.64 -8.40
C ILE A 270 -7.47 8.32 -8.72
N CYS A 271 -7.27 8.66 -9.99
CA CYS A 271 -6.09 9.40 -10.45
C CYS A 271 -6.54 10.50 -11.41
N ASN A 272 -6.69 11.72 -10.88
CA ASN A 272 -7.24 12.93 -11.54
C ASN A 272 -8.74 12.84 -11.94
N ASP A 273 -9.39 14.00 -12.02
CA ASP A 273 -10.86 14.22 -12.18
C ASP A 273 -11.50 13.74 -13.50
N GLY A 274 -10.85 12.86 -14.27
CA GLY A 274 -11.35 12.48 -15.61
C GLY A 274 -11.41 10.98 -15.91
N LEU A 275 -10.76 10.12 -15.12
CA LEU A 275 -10.66 8.69 -15.44
C LEU A 275 -10.74 7.84 -14.16
N GLN A 276 -11.96 7.43 -13.82
CA GLN A 276 -12.19 6.42 -12.78
C GLN A 276 -12.04 5.02 -13.42
N TYR A 277 -11.14 4.20 -12.87
CA TYR A 277 -11.02 2.80 -13.25
C TYR A 277 -11.34 1.94 -12.03
N GLN A 278 -12.38 1.11 -12.14
CA GLN A 278 -12.73 0.12 -11.12
C GLN A 278 -12.07 -1.21 -11.51
N VAL A 279 -11.28 -1.79 -10.61
CA VAL A 279 -10.78 -3.16 -10.77
C VAL A 279 -11.45 -4.01 -9.71
N VAL A 280 -12.29 -4.94 -10.13
CA VAL A 280 -12.94 -5.91 -9.24
C VAL A 280 -12.00 -7.09 -9.09
N ALA A 281 -11.42 -7.28 -7.91
CA ALA A 281 -10.71 -8.51 -7.57
C ALA A 281 -11.72 -9.48 -6.93
N MET A 282 -12.05 -10.56 -7.63
CA MET A 282 -12.91 -11.61 -7.09
C MET A 282 -12.05 -12.59 -6.28
N ALA A 283 -12.30 -12.71 -4.99
CA ALA A 283 -11.81 -13.83 -4.20
C ALA A 283 -12.81 -14.99 -4.35
N LEU A 284 -12.45 -16.00 -5.14
CA LEU A 284 -13.12 -17.30 -5.09
C LEU A 284 -12.64 -18.00 -3.80
N GLY A 285 -13.40 -17.81 -2.73
CA GLY A 285 -13.31 -18.67 -1.56
C GLY A 285 -14.08 -19.96 -1.86
N ASP A 286 -13.48 -20.88 -2.60
CA ASP A 286 -14.00 -22.24 -2.71
C ASP A 286 -13.75 -22.96 -1.39
N THR A 287 -14.74 -22.93 -0.50
CA THR A 287 -14.87 -24.00 0.49
C THR A 287 -15.56 -25.17 -0.19
N GLU A 288 -14.77 -26.07 -0.79
CA GLU A 288 -15.28 -27.41 -1.13
C GLU A 288 -15.74 -28.11 0.16
N PRO A 289 -16.95 -28.70 0.19
CA PRO A 289 -17.29 -29.65 1.23
C PRO A 289 -16.47 -30.93 1.01
N GLU A 290 -15.69 -31.35 2.02
CA GLU A 290 -15.11 -32.69 2.09
C GLU A 290 -16.25 -33.73 2.11
N ASP A 291 -16.72 -34.16 0.93
CA ASP A 291 -17.53 -35.37 0.79
C ASP A 291 -16.61 -36.58 0.97
N ARG A 292 -16.38 -36.94 2.23
CA ARG A 292 -15.68 -38.17 2.59
C ARG A 292 -16.61 -39.35 2.31
N TYR A 293 -16.35 -40.00 1.17
CA TYR A 293 -16.73 -41.36 0.87
C TYR A 293 -16.55 -42.28 2.10
N HIS A 294 -17.65 -42.82 2.63
CA HIS A 294 -17.65 -44.09 3.35
C HIS A 294 -18.73 -44.99 2.75
N ARG A 295 -18.29 -45.90 1.86
CA ARG A 295 -18.98 -47.14 1.51
C ARG A 295 -18.40 -48.28 2.36
N GLY A 296 -19.28 -49.18 2.82
CA GLY A 296 -18.99 -50.46 3.48
C GLY A 296 -19.50 -50.45 4.93
N TRP A 297 -20.52 -51.20 5.34
CA TRP A 297 -21.15 -52.42 4.82
C TRP A 297 -22.66 -52.36 5.03
#